data_AF-A0A3N5PTY5-F1
#
_entry.id   AF-A0A3N5PTY5-F1
#
_cell.length_a   1.000
_cell.length_b   1.000
_cell.length_c   1.000
_cell.angle_alpha   90.00
_cell.angle_beta   90.00
_cell.angle_gamma   90.00
#
_symmetry.space_group_name_H-M   'P 1'
#
loop_
_entity.id
_entity.type
_entity.pdbx_description
1 polymer ?
#
loop_
_entity_poly.entity_id
_entity_poly.type
_entity_poly.pdbx_seq_one_letter_code
_entity_poly.pdbx_strand_id
1 'polypeptide(L)'
;MNGRALLPLLILGSFSIGRAQTASNETPVAGAAGWIDNLSPITAADWTFDRAAHLAERAGFAGTPDEIARLAAMPPGDVVDQFVAYEAIENPGLGPFEESGIWDPGMDPFPPSRAETVRIAYERGEALGIKVLPPGTQRRLQPIVDKFFYSLIANGIETQRLGLWWANRMLTTSRPLEEKLTLFWHGHFATGGNKVRDYRMML
;
A
#
# COMPACT_ATOMS: atom_id res chain seq x y z
N MET A 1 62.66 35.56 -28.94
CA MET A 1 62.09 34.20 -28.94
C MET A 1 61.46 33.95 -27.57
N ASN A 2 60.15 33.76 -27.59
CA ASN A 2 59.25 33.11 -26.62
C ASN A 2 59.34 33.60 -25.15
N GLY A 3 58.38 34.34 -24.59
CA GLY A 3 56.93 34.24 -24.77
C GLY A 3 56.33 33.56 -23.54
N ARG A 4 56.17 34.34 -22.45
CA ARG A 4 55.47 33.91 -21.23
C ARG A 4 53.98 33.84 -21.54
N ALA A 5 53.43 32.63 -21.62
CA ALA A 5 52.01 32.40 -21.82
C ALA A 5 51.25 32.67 -20.51
N LEU A 6 50.35 33.65 -20.56
CA LEU A 6 49.28 33.88 -19.60
C LEU A 6 48.25 32.75 -19.71
N LEU A 7 47.89 32.13 -18.58
CA LEU A 7 46.76 31.21 -18.47
C LEU A 7 45.45 32.01 -18.59
N PRO A 8 44.55 31.72 -19.55
CA PRO A 8 43.20 32.26 -19.52
C PRO A 8 42.30 31.36 -18.67
N LEU A 9 41.60 32.00 -17.74
CA LEU A 9 40.51 31.49 -16.92
C LEU A 9 39.35 31.04 -17.83
N LEU A 10 39.12 29.74 -17.98
CA LEU A 10 37.97 29.19 -18.71
C LEU A 10 36.73 29.24 -17.80
N ILE A 11 35.84 30.18 -18.09
CA ILE A 11 34.48 30.22 -17.55
C ILE A 11 33.70 29.07 -18.21
N LEU A 12 33.35 28.04 -17.43
CA LEU A 12 32.38 27.03 -17.86
C LEU A 12 30.99 27.68 -17.91
N GLY A 13 30.54 28.04 -19.12
CA GLY A 13 29.14 28.33 -19.38
C GLY A 13 28.31 27.05 -19.39
N SER A 14 27.27 27.01 -18.57
CA SER A 14 26.27 25.94 -18.56
C SER A 14 25.56 25.85 -19.91
N PHE A 15 25.81 24.78 -20.68
CA PHE A 15 25.02 24.44 -21.85
C PHE A 15 23.74 23.73 -21.39
N SER A 16 22.63 24.46 -21.31
CA SER A 16 21.30 23.86 -21.26
C SER A 16 20.95 23.31 -22.64
N ILE A 17 20.98 21.98 -22.80
CA ILE A 17 20.41 21.31 -23.97
C ILE A 17 18.89 21.40 -23.84
N GLY A 18 18.30 22.39 -24.53
CA GLY A 18 16.86 22.52 -24.68
C GLY A 18 16.33 21.35 -25.50
N ARG A 19 15.62 20.43 -24.83
CA ARG A 19 14.88 19.35 -25.48
C ARG A 19 13.67 19.99 -26.17
N ALA A 20 13.67 20.04 -27.49
CA ALA A 20 12.51 20.47 -28.27
C ALA A 20 11.37 19.47 -28.05
N GLN A 21 10.45 19.80 -27.16
CA GLN A 21 9.14 19.15 -27.08
C GLN A 21 8.29 19.72 -28.21
N THR A 22 8.06 18.92 -29.26
CA THR A 22 6.89 19.09 -30.10
C THR A 22 5.68 18.74 -29.25
N ALA A 23 5.17 19.71 -28.49
CA ALA A 23 3.88 19.60 -27.85
C ALA A 23 2.82 19.57 -28.97
N SER A 24 2.22 18.41 -29.20
CA SER A 24 0.92 18.35 -29.84
C SER A 24 -0.03 19.14 -28.97
N ASN A 25 -0.52 20.26 -29.50
CA ASN A 25 -1.39 21.20 -28.83
C ASN A 25 -2.83 20.66 -28.80
N GLU A 26 -3.00 19.42 -28.35
CA GLU A 26 -4.31 18.83 -28.09
C GLU A 26 -4.66 19.14 -26.63
N THR A 27 -5.58 20.08 -26.46
CA THR A 27 -6.22 20.35 -25.17
C THR A 27 -6.84 19.04 -24.67
N PRO A 28 -6.52 18.54 -23.46
CA PRO A 28 -7.22 17.38 -22.92
C PRO A 28 -8.68 17.78 -22.68
N VAL A 29 -9.57 17.40 -23.60
CA VAL A 29 -11.00 17.66 -23.44
C VAL A 29 -11.53 16.60 -22.48
N ALA A 30 -11.48 16.92 -21.19
CA ALA A 30 -12.23 16.21 -20.17
C ALA A 30 -13.73 16.37 -20.45
N GLY A 31 -14.27 15.47 -21.28
CA GLY A 31 -15.70 15.36 -21.62
C GLY A 31 -16.23 16.51 -22.48
N ALA A 32 -16.77 16.21 -23.66
CA ALA A 32 -17.57 17.18 -24.40
C ALA A 32 -18.74 17.66 -23.52
N ALA A 33 -19.06 18.96 -23.52
CA ALA A 33 -20.12 19.54 -22.68
C ALA A 33 -21.50 18.82 -22.81
N GLY A 34 -21.74 18.11 -23.92
CA GLY A 34 -22.94 17.30 -24.14
C GLY A 34 -23.01 15.97 -23.39
N TRP A 35 -22.04 15.66 -22.52
CA TRP A 35 -22.00 14.41 -21.74
C TRP A 35 -22.39 14.56 -20.27
N ILE A 36 -22.60 15.80 -19.77
CA ILE A 36 -23.10 16.03 -18.42
C ILE A 36 -24.49 15.39 -18.30
N ASP A 37 -24.68 14.54 -17.29
CA ASP A 37 -25.91 13.76 -17.03
C ASP A 37 -26.32 12.77 -18.14
N ASN A 38 -25.44 12.52 -19.13
CA ASN A 38 -25.70 11.53 -20.17
C ASN A 38 -25.12 10.16 -19.77
N LEU A 39 -26.02 9.21 -19.48
CA LEU A 39 -25.66 7.83 -19.10
C LEU A 39 -25.66 6.85 -20.29
N SER A 40 -25.75 7.36 -21.53
CA SER A 40 -25.66 6.51 -22.72
C SER A 40 -24.28 5.83 -22.80
N PRO A 41 -24.20 4.57 -23.23
CA PRO A 41 -22.91 3.87 -23.36
C PRO A 41 -21.94 4.63 -24.27
N ILE A 42 -20.65 4.60 -23.90
CA ILE A 42 -19.58 5.11 -24.75
C ILE A 42 -19.48 4.27 -26.03
N THR A 43 -19.34 4.94 -27.18
CA THR A 43 -19.17 4.27 -28.48
C THR A 43 -17.70 4.02 -28.79
N ALA A 44 -17.40 3.15 -29.76
CA ALA A 44 -16.03 2.96 -30.23
C ALA A 44 -15.45 4.23 -30.88
N ALA A 45 -16.28 5.06 -31.52
CA ALA A 45 -15.85 6.33 -32.11
C ALA A 45 -15.47 7.36 -31.03
N ASP A 46 -16.05 7.21 -29.84
CA ASP A 46 -15.73 8.00 -28.68
C ASP A 46 -14.51 7.46 -27.91
N TRP A 47 -14.05 6.24 -28.17
CA TRP A 47 -12.96 5.66 -27.38
C TRP A 47 -11.61 6.26 -27.80
N THR A 48 -10.91 6.90 -26.86
CA THR A 48 -9.64 7.59 -27.11
C THR A 48 -8.62 7.23 -26.04
N PHE A 49 -7.36 7.56 -26.30
CA PHE A 49 -6.27 7.46 -25.33
C PHE A 49 -6.63 8.16 -24.00
N ASP A 50 -7.12 9.39 -24.04
CA ASP A 50 -7.48 10.15 -22.84
C ASP A 50 -8.63 9.51 -22.05
N ARG A 51 -9.61 8.91 -22.75
CA ARG A 51 -10.74 8.22 -22.11
C ARG A 51 -10.30 6.88 -21.50
N ALA A 52 -9.39 6.16 -22.15
CA ALA A 52 -8.75 4.97 -21.59
C ALA A 52 -7.88 5.32 -20.37
N ALA A 53 -7.11 6.41 -20.43
CA ALA A 53 -6.32 6.92 -19.30
C ALA A 53 -7.24 7.27 -18.12
N HIS A 54 -8.32 8.01 -18.40
CA HIS A 54 -9.28 8.39 -17.39
C HIS A 54 -9.93 7.17 -16.72
N LEU A 55 -10.31 6.16 -17.50
CA LEU A 55 -10.84 4.91 -16.95
C LEU A 55 -9.80 4.21 -16.06
N ALA A 56 -8.55 4.07 -16.51
CA ALA A 56 -7.49 3.45 -15.72
C ALA A 56 -7.17 4.23 -14.42
N GLU A 57 -7.24 5.56 -14.45
CA GLU A 57 -7.12 6.41 -13.25
C GLU A 57 -8.27 6.24 -12.28
N ARG A 58 -9.49 5.99 -12.77
CA ARG A 58 -10.70 5.82 -11.93
C ARG A 58 -10.84 4.40 -11.41
N ALA A 59 -10.63 3.41 -12.27
CA ALA A 59 -10.77 1.98 -11.96
C ALA A 59 -9.49 1.36 -11.38
N GLY A 60 -8.37 2.09 -11.36
CA GLY A 60 -7.10 1.59 -10.82
C GLY A 60 -6.18 2.71 -10.34
N PHE A 61 -4.87 2.50 -10.49
CA PHE A 61 -3.83 3.45 -10.08
C PHE A 61 -3.17 4.14 -11.28
N ALA A 62 -3.94 4.36 -12.36
CA ALA A 62 -3.47 4.77 -13.68
C ALA A 62 -2.63 3.69 -14.38
N GLY A 63 -1.92 4.08 -15.45
CA GLY A 63 -1.04 3.20 -16.21
C GLY A 63 0.03 3.99 -16.95
N THR A 64 1.08 3.30 -17.38
CA THR A 64 2.10 3.85 -18.28
C THR A 64 1.50 4.21 -19.64
N PRO A 65 2.11 5.14 -20.40
CA PRO A 65 1.61 5.48 -21.74
C PRO A 65 1.41 4.28 -22.66
N ASP A 66 2.30 3.28 -22.59
CA ASP A 66 2.18 2.06 -23.38
C ASP A 66 1.01 1.16 -22.93
N GLU A 67 0.73 1.09 -21.63
CA GLU A 67 -0.46 0.41 -21.11
C GLU A 67 -1.73 1.09 -21.57
N ILE A 68 -1.80 2.43 -21.45
CA ILE A 68 -2.97 3.19 -21.89
C ILE A 68 -3.17 3.06 -23.41
N ALA A 69 -2.10 3.06 -24.20
CA ALA A 69 -2.19 2.84 -25.65
C ALA A 69 -2.76 1.46 -25.98
N ARG A 70 -2.42 0.41 -25.22
CA ARG A 70 -3.03 -0.92 -25.37
C ARG A 70 -4.51 -0.92 -25.03
N LEU A 71 -4.91 -0.28 -23.94
CA LEU A 71 -6.32 -0.15 -23.56
C LEU A 71 -7.12 0.65 -24.60
N ALA A 72 -6.54 1.73 -25.14
CA ALA A 72 -7.17 2.56 -26.17
C ALA A 72 -7.36 1.81 -27.50
N ALA A 73 -6.57 0.77 -27.77
CA ALA A 73 -6.71 -0.07 -28.95
C ALA A 73 -7.78 -1.18 -28.81
N MET A 74 -8.33 -1.38 -27.60
CA MET A 74 -9.37 -2.35 -27.32
C MET A 74 -10.77 -1.72 -27.37
N PRO A 75 -11.84 -2.50 -27.67
CA PRO A 75 -13.21 -2.03 -27.48
C PRO A 75 -13.44 -1.60 -26.01
N PRO A 76 -14.21 -0.52 -25.76
CA PRO A 76 -14.40 0.00 -24.40
C PRO A 76 -15.04 -1.01 -23.45
N GLY A 77 -15.92 -1.88 -23.95
CA GLY A 77 -16.53 -2.96 -23.16
C GLY A 77 -15.49 -3.94 -22.62
N ASP A 78 -14.61 -4.43 -23.49
CA ASP A 78 -13.53 -5.36 -23.12
C ASP A 78 -12.58 -4.75 -22.08
N VAL A 79 -12.31 -3.44 -22.16
CA VAL A 79 -11.50 -2.74 -21.15
C VAL A 79 -12.22 -2.67 -19.80
N VAL A 80 -13.51 -2.35 -19.79
CA VAL A 80 -14.31 -2.34 -18.55
C VAL A 80 -14.33 -3.74 -17.92
N ASP A 81 -14.52 -4.78 -18.73
CA ASP A 81 -14.51 -6.17 -18.25
C ASP A 81 -13.17 -6.55 -17.61
N GLN A 82 -12.04 -6.08 -18.16
CA GLN A 82 -10.72 -6.26 -17.53
C GLN A 82 -10.58 -5.59 -16.15
N PHE A 83 -11.32 -4.53 -15.86
CA PHE A 83 -11.29 -3.93 -14.52
C PHE A 83 -12.29 -4.59 -13.57
N VAL A 84 -13.51 -4.87 -14.04
CA VAL A 84 -14.62 -5.29 -13.17
C VAL A 84 -14.63 -6.80 -12.94
N ALA A 85 -14.26 -7.61 -13.93
CA ALA A 85 -14.18 -9.07 -13.80
C ALA A 85 -12.85 -9.53 -13.17
N TYR A 86 -12.35 -8.79 -12.17
CA TYR A 86 -11.02 -9.01 -11.58
C TYR A 86 -10.87 -10.38 -10.91
N GLU A 87 -11.97 -11.01 -10.48
CA GLU A 87 -11.94 -12.36 -9.89
C GLU A 87 -11.41 -13.42 -10.87
N ALA A 88 -11.64 -13.23 -12.18
CA ALA A 88 -11.18 -14.12 -13.24
C ALA A 88 -9.72 -13.86 -13.66
N ILE A 89 -9.10 -12.78 -13.19
CA ILE A 89 -7.74 -12.39 -13.58
C ILE A 89 -6.75 -13.08 -12.65
N GLU A 90 -5.80 -13.84 -13.19
CA GLU A 90 -4.73 -14.40 -12.35
C GLU A 90 -3.85 -13.29 -11.76
N ASN A 91 -3.42 -13.47 -10.51
CA ASN A 91 -2.54 -12.52 -9.83
C ASN A 91 -1.32 -13.23 -9.21
N PRO A 92 -0.49 -13.90 -10.03
CA PRO A 92 0.53 -14.84 -9.55
C PRO A 92 1.67 -14.15 -8.80
N GLY A 93 1.84 -12.84 -8.98
CA GLY A 93 2.89 -12.06 -8.32
C GLY A 93 2.60 -11.72 -6.85
N LEU A 94 1.37 -11.98 -6.35
CA LEU A 94 0.98 -11.61 -5.00
C LEU A 94 0.91 -12.84 -4.08
N GLY A 95 1.90 -12.97 -3.20
CA GLY A 95 1.88 -13.94 -2.11
C GLY A 95 1.03 -13.48 -0.91
N PRO A 96 0.65 -14.42 -0.01
CA PRO A 96 0.05 -14.07 1.28
C PRO A 96 1.04 -13.26 2.13
N PHE A 97 0.53 -12.60 3.16
CA PHE A 97 1.39 -11.96 4.16
C PHE A 97 2.26 -13.01 4.87
N GLU A 98 3.57 -12.78 4.88
CA GLU A 98 4.52 -13.63 5.60
C GLU A 98 4.82 -13.01 6.97
N GLU A 99 4.51 -13.75 8.04
CA GLU A 99 4.79 -13.31 9.40
C GLU A 99 6.31 -13.30 9.66
N SER A 100 6.79 -12.34 10.47
CA SER A 100 8.23 -12.25 10.77
C SER A 100 8.72 -13.26 11.80
N GLY A 101 7.80 -13.85 12.56
CA GLY A 101 8.10 -14.64 13.76
C GLY A 101 8.44 -13.80 15.01
N ILE A 102 8.32 -12.46 14.98
CA ILE A 102 8.44 -11.63 16.20
C ILE A 102 7.24 -11.79 17.12
N TRP A 103 6.10 -12.18 16.58
CA TRP A 103 4.93 -12.54 17.35
C TRP A 103 4.98 -14.04 17.65
N ASP A 104 4.53 -14.46 18.84
CA ASP A 104 4.41 -15.88 19.19
C ASP A 104 3.06 -16.23 19.81
N PRO A 105 2.61 -17.49 19.67
CA PRO A 105 1.30 -17.93 20.16
C PRO A 105 1.05 -17.74 21.66
N GLY A 106 2.12 -17.69 22.48
CA GLY A 106 1.98 -17.48 23.93
C GLY A 106 1.43 -16.11 24.29
N MET A 107 1.44 -15.15 23.35
CA MET A 107 0.92 -13.80 23.55
C MET A 107 -0.62 -13.71 23.51
N ASP A 108 -1.30 -14.81 23.14
CA ASP A 108 -2.75 -14.89 22.95
C ASP A 108 -3.41 -15.77 24.02
N PRO A 109 -4.54 -15.36 24.66
CA PRO A 109 -5.20 -14.06 24.52
C PRO A 109 -4.39 -12.93 25.15
N PHE A 110 -4.34 -11.78 24.47
CA PHE A 110 -3.67 -10.59 24.99
C PHE A 110 -4.53 -9.91 26.09
N PRO A 111 -4.01 -9.72 27.32
CA PRO A 111 -4.78 -9.12 28.41
C PRO A 111 -5.10 -7.64 28.17
N PRO A 112 -6.24 -7.13 28.68
CA PRO A 112 -6.66 -5.74 28.46
C PRO A 112 -5.74 -4.70 29.11
N SER A 113 -4.96 -5.10 30.13
CA SER A 113 -3.99 -4.20 30.76
C SER A 113 -2.83 -4.96 31.40
N ARG A 114 -1.75 -4.23 31.70
CA ARG A 114 -0.62 -4.74 32.48
C ARG A 114 -1.06 -5.18 33.89
N ALA A 115 -1.94 -4.41 34.53
CA ALA A 115 -2.45 -4.74 35.87
C ALA A 115 -3.22 -6.07 35.85
N GLU A 116 -4.02 -6.29 34.80
CA GLU A 116 -4.75 -7.53 34.59
C GLU A 116 -3.82 -8.70 34.30
N THR A 117 -2.78 -8.49 33.49
CA THR A 117 -1.73 -9.49 33.24
C THR A 117 -1.08 -9.95 34.54
N VAL A 118 -0.74 -8.99 35.41
CA VAL A 118 -0.14 -9.27 36.73
C VAL A 118 -1.12 -10.01 37.64
N ARG A 119 -2.41 -9.64 37.64
CA ARG A 119 -3.46 -10.34 38.40
C ARG A 119 -3.55 -11.81 37.97
N ILE A 120 -3.64 -12.07 36.68
CA ILE A 120 -3.67 -13.44 36.11
C ILE A 120 -2.43 -14.22 36.53
N ALA A 121 -1.24 -13.61 36.45
CA ALA A 121 0.00 -14.25 36.85
C ALA A 121 0.02 -14.64 38.34
N TYR A 122 -0.50 -13.79 39.24
CA TYR A 122 -0.61 -14.12 40.66
C TYR A 122 -1.60 -15.26 40.92
N GLU A 123 -2.76 -15.23 40.27
CA GLU A 123 -3.83 -16.21 40.50
C GLU A 123 -3.50 -17.59 39.92
N ARG A 124 -2.84 -17.62 38.75
CA ARG A 124 -2.61 -18.86 37.99
C ARG A 124 -1.18 -19.36 38.03
N GLY A 125 -0.24 -18.53 38.50
CA GLY A 125 1.20 -18.83 38.45
C GLY A 125 1.81 -18.70 37.05
N GLU A 126 1.08 -18.20 36.06
CA GLU A 126 1.54 -17.96 34.69
C GLU A 126 0.67 -16.92 33.97
N ALA A 127 1.26 -16.24 32.98
CA ALA A 127 0.55 -15.40 32.02
C ALA A 127 1.41 -15.21 30.76
N LEU A 128 0.76 -14.99 29.59
CA LEU A 128 1.42 -14.77 28.29
C LEU A 128 2.44 -15.88 27.94
N GLY A 129 2.10 -17.14 28.26
CA GLY A 129 2.99 -18.30 28.02
C GLY A 129 4.21 -18.37 28.95
N ILE A 130 4.33 -17.49 29.94
CA ILE A 130 5.46 -17.41 30.85
C ILE A 130 5.02 -17.73 32.29
N LYS A 131 5.73 -18.66 32.93
CA LYS A 131 5.52 -19.02 34.34
C LYS A 131 6.14 -17.98 35.27
N VAL A 132 5.48 -17.74 36.40
CA VAL A 132 6.02 -16.91 37.48
C VAL A 132 7.28 -17.57 38.04
N LEU A 133 8.35 -16.78 38.24
CA LEU A 133 9.61 -17.28 38.79
C LEU A 133 9.44 -17.83 40.22
N PRO A 134 10.32 -18.73 40.68
CA PRO A 134 10.21 -19.32 42.01
C PRO A 134 10.14 -18.30 43.16
N PRO A 135 9.52 -18.66 44.31
CA PRO A 135 9.58 -17.85 45.52
C PRO A 135 11.03 -17.54 45.92
N GLY A 136 11.29 -16.33 46.40
CA GLY A 136 12.64 -15.86 46.77
C GLY A 136 13.46 -15.27 45.61
N THR A 137 13.05 -15.45 44.35
CA THR A 137 13.69 -14.77 43.22
C THR A 137 13.34 -13.28 43.20
N GLN A 138 14.30 -12.40 42.91
CA GLN A 138 14.03 -10.98 42.74
C GLN A 138 13.20 -10.72 41.47
N ARG A 139 12.26 -9.77 41.51
CA ARG A 139 11.41 -9.37 40.36
C ARG A 139 10.72 -10.56 39.67
N ARG A 140 10.03 -11.40 40.45
CA ARG A 140 9.42 -12.67 40.00
C ARG A 140 8.51 -12.59 38.78
N LEU A 141 7.87 -11.43 38.57
CA LEU A 141 6.93 -11.19 37.48
C LEU A 141 7.56 -10.47 36.28
N GLN A 142 8.83 -10.07 36.37
CA GLN A 142 9.47 -9.27 35.31
C GLN A 142 9.41 -9.95 33.95
N PRO A 143 9.68 -11.27 33.79
CA PRO A 143 9.58 -11.91 32.48
C PRO A 143 8.17 -11.80 31.86
N ILE A 144 7.12 -11.87 32.67
CA ILE A 144 5.73 -11.72 32.23
C ILE A 144 5.45 -10.27 31.83
N VAL A 145 5.95 -9.29 32.62
CA VAL A 145 5.80 -7.87 32.32
C VAL A 145 6.57 -7.48 31.05
N ASP A 146 7.77 -8.02 30.86
CA ASP A 146 8.59 -7.84 29.66
C ASP A 146 7.86 -8.42 28.45
N LYS A 147 7.29 -9.63 28.60
CA LYS A 147 6.47 -10.26 27.56
C LYS A 147 5.27 -9.39 27.18
N PHE A 148 4.57 -8.80 28.15
CA PHE A 148 3.45 -7.90 27.87
C PHE A 148 3.84 -6.71 26.99
N PHE A 149 4.95 -6.04 27.30
CA PHE A 149 5.42 -4.92 26.47
C PHE A 149 5.96 -5.37 25.13
N TYR A 150 6.66 -6.51 25.10
CA TYR A 150 7.13 -7.12 23.87
C TYR A 150 5.97 -7.42 22.92
N SER A 151 4.87 -8.02 23.40
CA SER A 151 3.67 -8.28 22.58
C SER A 151 3.05 -7.01 21.98
N LEU A 152 3.02 -5.90 22.74
CA LEU A 152 2.52 -4.62 22.22
C LEU A 152 3.39 -4.10 21.08
N ILE A 153 4.71 -4.21 21.22
CA ILE A 153 5.67 -3.78 20.20
C ILE A 153 5.59 -4.71 18.99
N ALA A 154 5.57 -6.02 19.20
CA ALA A 154 5.45 -7.04 18.16
C ALA A 154 4.20 -6.81 17.30
N ASN A 155 3.02 -6.65 17.91
CA ASN A 155 1.79 -6.33 17.20
C ASN A 155 1.88 -5.02 16.42
N GLY A 156 2.49 -3.98 17.01
CA GLY A 156 2.69 -2.71 16.33
C GLY A 156 3.58 -2.83 15.08
N ILE A 157 4.67 -3.58 15.18
CA ILE A 157 5.59 -3.83 14.06
C ILE A 157 4.91 -4.67 12.97
N GLU A 158 4.20 -5.75 13.33
CA GLU A 158 3.47 -6.57 12.34
C GLU A 158 2.34 -5.78 11.67
N THR A 159 1.64 -4.90 12.40
CA THR A 159 0.64 -4.01 11.78
C THR A 159 1.27 -3.07 10.75
N GLN A 160 2.47 -2.54 11.01
CA GLN A 160 3.20 -1.72 10.04
C GLN A 160 3.65 -2.53 8.82
N ARG A 161 4.16 -3.75 9.04
CA ARG A 161 4.54 -4.69 7.97
C ARG A 161 3.35 -5.03 7.10
N LEU A 162 2.17 -5.23 7.69
CA LEU A 162 0.93 -5.51 6.97
C LEU A 162 0.54 -4.35 6.05
N GLY A 163 0.64 -3.11 6.55
CA GLY A 163 0.41 -1.91 5.74
C GLY A 163 1.38 -1.80 4.56
N LEU A 164 2.67 -2.11 4.77
CA LEU A 164 3.67 -2.11 3.70
C LEU A 164 3.44 -3.24 2.69
N TRP A 165 3.08 -4.43 3.15
CA TRP A 165 2.72 -5.56 2.29
C TRP A 165 1.55 -5.19 1.39
N TRP A 166 0.48 -4.62 1.96
CA TRP A 166 -0.68 -4.20 1.17
C TRP A 166 -0.37 -3.04 0.23
N ALA A 167 0.46 -2.07 0.65
CA ALA A 167 0.94 -1.01 -0.24
C ALA A 167 1.72 -1.58 -1.43
N ASN A 168 2.57 -2.59 -1.22
CA ASN A 168 3.25 -3.27 -2.30
C ASN A 168 2.28 -4.03 -3.22
N ARG A 169 1.21 -4.62 -2.68
CA ARG A 169 0.14 -5.23 -3.49
C ARG A 169 -0.51 -4.20 -4.41
N MET A 170 -0.87 -3.01 -3.89
CA MET A 170 -1.44 -1.94 -4.72
C MET A 170 -0.54 -1.53 -5.90
N LEU A 171 0.78 -1.61 -5.76
CA LEU A 171 1.74 -1.27 -6.81
C LEU A 171 1.94 -2.37 -7.85
N THR A 172 1.72 -3.63 -7.49
CA THR A 172 2.15 -4.80 -8.28
C THR A 172 0.99 -5.70 -8.71
N THR A 173 -0.23 -5.40 -8.26
CA THR A 173 -1.43 -6.19 -8.56
C THR A 173 -1.80 -6.12 -10.04
N SER A 174 -2.25 -7.25 -10.58
CA SER A 174 -2.97 -7.29 -11.87
C SER A 174 -4.46 -6.97 -11.73
N ARG A 175 -4.94 -6.73 -10.50
CA ARG A 175 -6.34 -6.47 -10.13
C ARG A 175 -6.49 -5.12 -9.43
N PRO A 176 -6.22 -3.99 -10.12
CA PRO A 176 -6.12 -2.69 -9.45
C PRO A 176 -7.47 -2.20 -8.87
N LEU A 177 -8.61 -2.60 -9.47
CA LEU A 177 -9.93 -2.23 -8.96
C LEU A 177 -10.22 -2.88 -7.61
N GLU A 178 -9.85 -4.16 -7.42
CA GLU A 178 -10.00 -4.89 -6.15
C GLU A 178 -9.31 -4.15 -4.99
N GLU A 179 -8.04 -3.77 -5.20
CA GLU A 179 -7.26 -3.10 -4.17
C GLU A 179 -7.75 -1.66 -3.94
N LYS A 180 -8.15 -0.96 -5.01
CA LYS A 180 -8.67 0.41 -4.91
C LYS A 180 -10.05 0.48 -4.24
N LEU A 181 -10.94 -0.48 -4.49
CA LEU A 181 -12.23 -0.58 -3.80
C LEU A 181 -12.01 -0.80 -2.30
N THR A 182 -11.09 -1.70 -1.96
CA THR A 182 -10.69 -1.93 -0.56
C THR A 182 -10.15 -0.64 0.08
N LEU A 183 -9.27 0.09 -0.62
CA LEU A 183 -8.76 1.38 -0.17
C LEU A 183 -9.85 2.45 -0.03
N PHE A 184 -10.81 2.51 -0.95
CA PHE A 184 -11.90 3.48 -0.87
C PHE A 184 -12.72 3.29 0.43
N TRP A 185 -12.98 2.04 0.81
CA TRP A 185 -13.80 1.71 1.98
C TRP A 185 -13.03 1.60 3.30
N HIS A 186 -11.69 1.61 3.29
CA HIS A 186 -10.85 1.33 4.47
C HIS A 186 -11.14 2.27 5.66
N GLY A 187 -11.58 3.51 5.41
CA GLY A 187 -11.90 4.49 6.45
C GLY A 187 -13.37 4.49 6.89
N HIS A 188 -14.25 3.78 6.18
CA HIS A 188 -15.70 3.84 6.38
C HIS A 188 -16.25 2.60 7.09
N PHE A 189 -15.78 1.40 6.70
CA PHE A 189 -16.27 0.13 7.25
C PHE A 189 -15.28 -0.59 8.18
N ALA A 190 -14.01 -0.18 8.23
CA ALA A 190 -13.01 -0.88 9.02
C ALA A 190 -12.77 -0.25 10.42
N THR A 191 -12.44 -1.10 11.39
CA THR A 191 -11.90 -0.67 12.69
C THR A 191 -10.40 -0.41 12.56
N GLY A 192 -9.92 0.69 13.12
CA GLY A 192 -8.49 1.05 13.05
C GLY A 192 -7.60 0.15 13.91
N GLY A 193 -6.36 -0.09 13.46
CA GLY A 193 -5.38 -0.89 14.19
C GLY A 193 -5.04 -0.36 15.60
N ASN A 194 -5.22 0.94 15.84
CA ASN A 194 -5.08 1.54 17.18
C ASN A 194 -6.15 1.06 18.19
N LYS A 195 -7.31 0.58 17.69
CA LYS A 195 -8.39 0.02 18.50
C LYS A 195 -8.24 -1.49 18.64
N VAL A 196 -7.96 -2.18 17.53
CA VAL A 196 -7.86 -3.65 17.47
C VAL A 196 -6.60 -4.14 18.19
N ARG A 197 -5.45 -3.48 17.97
CA ARG A 197 -4.15 -3.76 18.59
C ARG A 197 -3.67 -5.21 18.44
N ASP A 198 -4.12 -5.86 17.37
CA ASP A 198 -3.78 -7.21 16.97
C ASP A 198 -3.77 -7.27 15.44
N TYR A 199 -2.59 -7.53 14.83
CA TYR A 199 -2.45 -7.53 13.38
C TYR A 199 -3.17 -8.71 12.73
N ARG A 200 -3.40 -9.80 13.46
CA ARG A 200 -4.03 -11.03 12.94
C ARG A 200 -5.51 -10.82 12.62
N MET A 201 -6.13 -9.84 13.27
CA MET A 201 -7.51 -9.41 13.01
C MET A 201 -7.63 -8.38 11.87
N MET A 202 -6.51 -8.04 11.22
CA MET A 202 -6.44 -7.04 10.15
C MET A 202 -6.05 -7.65 8.79
N LEU A 203 -5.82 -8.97 8.75
CA LEU A 203 -5.55 -9.79 7.56
C LEU A 203 -6.85 -10.29 6.93
#